data_AF-A0A353G3W8-F1
#
_entry.id   AF-A0A353G3W8-F1
#
_cell.length_a   1.000
_cell.length_b   1.000
_cell.length_c   1.000
_cell.angle_alpha   90.00
_cell.angle_beta   90.00
_cell.angle_gamma   90.00
#
_symmetry.space_group_name_H-M   'P 1'
#
loop_
_entity.id
_entity.type
_entity.pdbx_description
1 polymer ?
#
loop_
_entity_poly.entity_id
_entity_poly.type
_entity_poly.pdbx_seq_one_letter_code
_entity_poly.pdbx_strand_id
1 'polypeptide(L)'
;MHRIVKNHRHLAIALGVVLLPIAAFAAMSTTNLPTGPVSCDIRTSQSGGQITLNAVALADRSVNGNYAFRVRSVDSFNGTNIDQSGTFSAGPSKPATLGSVMLGAKGATYKATLDITANNQSISCSKRIGDGA
;
A
#
# COMPACT_ATOMS: atom_id res chain seq x y z
N MET A 1 -61.26 48.26 -50.83
CA MET A 1 -60.90 49.39 -49.94
C MET A 1 -59.75 48.93 -49.04
N HIS A 2 -58.58 49.63 -49.13
CA HIS A 2 -57.59 49.98 -48.07
C HIS A 2 -57.16 48.92 -47.02
N ARG A 3 -55.89 48.65 -46.63
CA ARG A 3 -54.55 49.31 -46.53
C ARG A 3 -53.51 48.18 -46.25
N ILE A 4 -52.25 48.13 -46.71
CA ILE A 4 -51.04 48.96 -46.49
C ILE A 4 -50.53 48.99 -45.01
N VAL A 5 -49.41 48.25 -44.76
CA VAL A 5 -48.22 48.59 -43.91
C VAL A 5 -48.37 48.38 -42.37
N LYS A 6 -47.41 47.91 -41.54
CA LYS A 6 -45.95 48.11 -41.43
C LYS A 6 -45.27 47.03 -40.55
N ASN A 7 -44.04 46.70 -40.96
CA ASN A 7 -42.93 46.05 -40.27
C ASN A 7 -42.59 46.62 -38.88
N HIS A 8 -42.29 45.75 -37.88
CA HIS A 8 -41.36 46.08 -36.79
C HIS A 8 -40.41 44.92 -36.50
N ARG A 9 -39.13 45.27 -36.55
CA ARG A 9 -37.94 44.43 -36.45
C ARG A 9 -37.49 44.36 -35.00
N HIS A 10 -36.78 43.27 -34.68
CA HIS A 10 -35.83 43.10 -33.56
C HIS A 10 -36.48 43.07 -32.16
N LEU A 11 -36.09 42.23 -31.19
CA LEU A 11 -34.76 41.85 -30.73
C LEU A 11 -34.80 40.47 -30.03
N ALA A 12 -33.67 39.76 -30.14
CA ALA A 12 -33.36 38.48 -29.51
C ALA A 12 -33.32 38.54 -27.97
N ILE A 13 -33.62 37.40 -27.31
CA ILE A 13 -33.06 37.05 -25.99
C ILE A 13 -32.63 35.58 -26.02
N ALA A 14 -31.38 35.36 -25.62
CA ALA A 14 -30.58 34.15 -25.71
C ALA A 14 -30.86 33.13 -24.60
N LEU A 15 -30.67 31.83 -24.91
CA LEU A 15 -30.31 30.82 -23.91
C LEU A 15 -28.98 30.18 -24.34
N GLY A 16 -27.91 30.54 -23.64
CA GLY A 16 -26.58 29.97 -23.82
C GLY A 16 -26.50 28.56 -23.25
N VAL A 17 -26.09 27.60 -24.07
CA VAL A 17 -25.68 26.26 -23.63
C VAL A 17 -24.21 26.34 -23.23
N VAL A 18 -23.95 26.33 -21.93
CA VAL A 18 -22.59 26.23 -21.38
C VAL A 18 -22.19 24.75 -21.37
N LEU A 19 -21.34 24.35 -22.31
CA LEU A 19 -20.65 23.07 -22.30
C LEU A 19 -19.47 23.17 -21.32
N LEU A 20 -19.61 22.58 -20.13
CA LEU A 20 -18.50 22.43 -19.17
C LEU A 20 -17.58 21.30 -19.65
N PRO A 21 -16.27 21.53 -19.86
CA PRO A 21 -15.33 20.46 -20.14
C PRO A 21 -15.11 19.65 -18.86
N ILE A 22 -15.45 18.37 -18.89
CA ILE A 22 -15.16 17.43 -17.80
C ILE A 22 -13.65 17.12 -17.88
N ALA A 23 -12.85 17.80 -17.07
CA ALA A 23 -11.44 17.49 -16.92
C ALA A 23 -11.30 16.15 -16.17
N ALA A 24 -10.95 15.09 -16.90
CA ALA A 24 -10.58 13.82 -16.30
C ALA A 24 -9.20 13.96 -15.64
N PHE A 25 -9.17 14.14 -14.31
CA PHE A 25 -7.93 14.08 -13.54
C PHE A 25 -7.49 12.62 -13.43
N ALA A 26 -6.52 12.21 -14.24
CA ALA A 26 -5.82 10.95 -14.04
C ALA A 26 -4.96 11.08 -12.76
N ALA A 27 -5.41 10.46 -11.68
CA ALA A 27 -4.62 10.36 -10.45
C ALA A 27 -3.38 9.49 -10.71
N MET A 28 -2.22 10.11 -10.91
CA MET A 28 -0.93 9.41 -10.94
C MET A 28 -0.63 8.92 -9.52
N SER A 29 -0.83 7.63 -9.28
CA SER A 29 -0.38 6.98 -8.05
C SER A 29 1.14 6.89 -8.07
N THR A 30 1.82 7.85 -7.44
CA THR A 30 3.25 7.78 -7.18
C THR A 30 3.47 6.66 -6.16
N THR A 31 3.85 5.49 -6.65
CA THR A 31 4.40 4.44 -5.79
C THR A 31 5.73 4.99 -5.26
N ASN A 32 5.80 5.32 -3.97
CA ASN A 32 7.06 5.60 -3.30
C ASN A 32 7.87 4.31 -3.30
N LEU A 33 8.65 4.07 -4.36
CA LEU A 33 9.66 3.02 -4.34
C LEU A 33 10.71 3.45 -3.32
N PRO A 34 11.01 2.62 -2.30
CA PRO A 34 12.10 2.89 -1.39
C PRO A 34 13.41 2.92 -2.19
N THR A 35 13.96 4.12 -2.41
CA THR A 35 15.24 4.36 -3.09
C THR A 35 16.43 4.31 -2.12
N GLY A 36 16.28 3.59 -1.01
CA GLY A 36 17.33 3.38 -0.01
C GLY A 36 18.15 2.11 -0.28
N PRO A 37 19.33 1.96 0.34
CA PRO A 37 20.19 0.78 0.19
C PRO A 37 19.59 -0.51 0.78
N VAL A 38 18.39 -0.42 1.37
CA VAL A 38 17.66 -1.53 1.98
C VAL A 38 16.21 -1.49 1.53
N SER A 39 15.71 -2.63 1.07
CA SER A 39 14.31 -2.91 0.83
C SER A 39 13.80 -3.93 1.84
N CYS A 40 12.51 -3.85 2.16
CA CYS A 40 11.85 -4.75 3.09
C CYS A 40 10.84 -5.63 2.36
N ASP A 41 10.75 -6.88 2.78
CA ASP A 41 9.86 -7.89 2.20
C ASP A 41 9.27 -8.78 3.30
N ILE A 42 8.04 -9.24 3.09
CA ILE A 42 7.35 -10.19 3.97
C ILE A 42 6.95 -11.40 3.14
N ARG A 43 7.71 -12.48 3.32
CA ARG A 43 7.50 -13.73 2.59
C ARG A 43 6.56 -14.64 3.36
N THR A 44 5.73 -15.34 2.60
CA THR A 44 4.66 -16.20 3.13
C THR A 44 4.77 -17.57 2.51
N SER A 45 4.72 -18.62 3.32
CA SER A 45 4.57 -19.99 2.86
C SER A 45 3.49 -20.69 3.67
N GLN A 46 2.75 -21.61 3.05
CA GLN A 46 1.71 -22.39 3.71
C GLN A 46 2.05 -23.87 3.63
N SER A 47 1.94 -24.57 4.75
CA SER A 47 2.15 -26.03 4.82
C SER A 47 1.46 -26.59 6.06
N GLY A 48 0.84 -27.77 5.96
CA GLY A 48 0.28 -28.49 7.11
C GLY A 48 -0.76 -27.73 7.92
N GLY A 49 -1.56 -26.85 7.28
CA GLY A 49 -2.55 -26.01 7.96
C GLY A 49 -1.94 -24.84 8.75
N GLN A 50 -0.67 -24.53 8.50
CA GLN A 50 0.05 -23.41 9.09
C GLN A 50 0.53 -22.44 8.02
N ILE A 51 0.69 -21.19 8.42
CA ILE A 51 1.28 -20.11 7.64
C ILE A 51 2.59 -19.71 8.32
N THR A 52 3.68 -19.73 7.56
CA THR A 52 4.96 -19.17 7.99
C THR A 52 5.14 -17.78 7.37
N LEU A 53 5.45 -16.81 8.21
CA LEU A 53 5.79 -15.45 7.82
C LEU A 53 7.26 -15.21 8.10
N ASN A 54 8.01 -14.80 7.08
CA ASN A 54 9.42 -14.43 7.20
C ASN A 54 9.58 -12.94 6.89
N ALA A 55 10.12 -12.20 7.86
CA ALA A 55 10.58 -10.84 7.66
C ALA A 55 11.94 -10.86 6.96
N VAL A 56 12.06 -10.18 5.83
CA VAL A 56 13.26 -10.24 4.98
C VAL A 56 13.75 -8.84 4.65
N ALA A 57 15.05 -8.62 4.83
CA ALA A 57 15.76 -7.45 4.28
C ALA A 57 16.51 -7.84 3.01
N LEU A 58 16.40 -7.01 1.98
CA LEU A 58 17.27 -7.04 0.82
C LEU A 58 18.13 -5.79 0.84
N ALA A 59 19.44 -5.93 0.70
CA ALA A 59 20.36 -4.79 0.66
C ALA A 59 21.16 -4.82 -0.63
N ASP A 60 21.51 -3.65 -1.18
CA ASP A 60 22.38 -3.50 -2.36
C ASP A 60 23.87 -3.41 -1.99
N ARG A 61 24.16 -3.27 -0.70
CA ARG A 61 25.49 -3.18 -0.10
C ARG A 61 25.46 -3.67 1.35
N SER A 62 26.63 -3.80 1.97
CA SER A 62 26.70 -4.16 3.40
C SER A 62 26.04 -3.07 4.25
N VAL A 63 25.13 -3.47 5.12
CA VAL A 63 24.37 -2.55 5.98
C VAL A 63 24.09 -3.21 7.33
N ASN A 64 24.16 -2.40 8.38
CA ASN A 64 23.72 -2.78 9.71
C ASN A 64 22.56 -1.87 10.12
N GLY A 65 21.63 -2.42 10.90
CA GLY A 65 20.48 -1.66 11.34
C GLY A 65 19.66 -2.38 12.39
N ASN A 66 18.46 -1.89 12.59
CA ASN A 66 17.47 -2.46 13.48
C ASN A 66 16.19 -2.77 12.72
N TYR A 67 15.45 -3.76 13.20
CA TYR A 67 14.14 -4.08 12.66
C TYR A 67 13.11 -4.25 13.78
N ALA A 68 11.85 -4.07 13.41
CA ALA A 68 10.69 -4.44 14.21
C ALA A 68 9.68 -5.16 13.30
N PHE A 69 9.46 -6.44 13.57
CA PHE A 69 8.49 -7.29 12.90
C PHE A 69 7.30 -7.53 13.83
N ARG A 70 6.12 -7.09 13.39
CA ARG A 70 4.88 -7.18 14.16
C ARG A 70 3.86 -8.00 13.38
N VAL A 71 3.20 -8.92 14.06
CA VAL A 71 2.06 -9.66 13.51
C VAL A 71 0.87 -9.52 14.43
N ARG A 72 -0.28 -9.16 13.85
CA ARG A 72 -1.55 -8.96 14.55
C ARG A 72 -2.65 -9.74 13.85
N SER A 73 -3.53 -10.38 14.60
CA SER A 73 -4.83 -10.79 14.05
C SER A 73 -5.70 -9.55 13.81
N VAL A 74 -6.47 -9.55 12.74
CA VAL A 74 -7.33 -8.40 12.39
C VAL A 74 -8.68 -8.51 13.08
N ASP A 75 -9.24 -9.72 13.16
CA ASP A 75 -10.67 -9.93 13.40
C ASP A 75 -10.96 -10.70 14.71
N SER A 76 -9.98 -10.83 15.62
CA SER A 76 -10.09 -11.70 16.80
C SER A 76 -9.81 -10.97 18.11
N PHE A 77 -10.78 -11.02 19.03
CA PHE A 77 -10.71 -10.39 20.36
C PHE A 77 -9.59 -10.98 21.25
N ASN A 78 -9.29 -12.28 21.10
CA ASN A 78 -8.12 -12.96 21.69
C ASN A 78 -7.06 -13.28 20.61
N GLY A 79 -6.89 -12.35 19.67
CA GLY A 79 -6.08 -12.55 18.48
C GLY A 79 -4.57 -12.65 18.75
N THR A 80 -3.84 -13.10 17.74
CA THR A 80 -2.38 -13.13 17.76
C THR A 80 -1.83 -11.70 17.90
N ASN A 81 -0.87 -11.53 18.82
CA ASN A 81 -0.11 -10.32 18.99
C ASN A 81 1.38 -10.68 19.19
N ILE A 82 2.18 -10.56 18.13
CA ILE A 82 3.60 -10.94 18.13
C ILE A 82 4.44 -9.72 17.77
N ASP A 83 5.46 -9.45 18.58
CA ASP A 83 6.46 -8.42 18.34
C ASP A 83 7.86 -9.01 18.46
N GLN A 84 8.61 -8.95 17.37
CA GLN A 84 10.02 -9.34 17.32
C GLN A 84 10.83 -8.15 16.85
N SER A 85 11.89 -7.80 17.56
CA SER A 85 12.80 -6.75 17.16
C SER A 85 14.23 -7.14 17.46
N GLY A 86 15.16 -6.52 16.75
CA GLY A 86 16.57 -6.81 16.92
C GLY A 86 17.46 -5.98 16.03
N THR A 87 18.76 -6.18 16.17
CA THR A 87 19.75 -5.72 15.20
C THR A 87 19.85 -6.72 14.06
N PHE A 88 20.30 -6.25 12.89
CA PHE A 88 20.62 -7.14 11.77
C PHE A 88 21.81 -6.61 10.98
N SER A 89 22.41 -7.51 10.19
CA SER A 89 23.36 -7.19 9.15
C SER A 89 22.92 -7.85 7.85
N ALA A 90 22.95 -7.11 6.74
CA ALA A 90 22.60 -7.61 5.41
C ALA A 90 23.65 -7.15 4.39
N GLY A 91 23.76 -7.91 3.29
CA GLY A 91 24.70 -7.60 2.21
C GLY A 91 24.10 -7.85 0.83
N PRO A 92 24.82 -7.50 -0.25
CA PRO A 92 24.31 -7.46 -1.62
C PRO A 92 23.90 -8.81 -2.22
N SER A 93 24.43 -9.91 -1.68
CA SER A 93 24.39 -11.20 -2.37
C SER A 93 23.16 -12.05 -2.04
N LYS A 94 22.56 -11.87 -0.85
CA LYS A 94 21.46 -12.73 -0.39
C LYS A 94 20.49 -11.97 0.49
N PRO A 95 19.18 -12.26 0.40
CA PRO A 95 18.21 -11.76 1.35
C PRO A 95 18.57 -12.22 2.77
N ALA A 96 18.43 -11.32 3.75
CA ALA A 96 18.62 -11.61 5.16
C ALA A 96 17.26 -11.83 5.82
N THR A 97 17.02 -13.01 6.39
CA THR A 97 15.84 -13.27 7.22
C THR A 97 16.06 -12.68 8.60
N LEU A 98 15.19 -11.74 8.97
CA LEU A 98 15.27 -11.00 10.23
C LEU A 98 14.54 -11.73 11.36
N GLY A 99 13.38 -12.29 11.03
CA GLY A 99 12.51 -13.02 11.95
C GLY A 99 11.58 -13.98 11.21
N SER A 100 11.12 -15.00 11.92
CA SER A 100 10.20 -16.01 11.40
C SER A 100 9.12 -16.29 12.44
N VAL A 101 7.87 -16.35 11.96
CA VAL A 101 6.70 -16.59 12.79
C VAL A 101 5.83 -17.62 12.10
N MET A 102 5.29 -18.57 12.86
CA MET A 102 4.42 -19.62 12.36
C MET A 102 3.06 -19.55 13.04
N LEU A 103 1.99 -19.56 12.25
CA LEU A 103 0.62 -19.28 12.66
C LEU A 103 -0.32 -20.35 12.11
N GLY A 104 -1.49 -20.51 12.72
CA GLY A 104 -2.55 -21.32 12.14
C GLY A 104 -3.12 -20.67 10.89
N ALA A 105 -3.45 -21.45 9.86
CA ALA A 105 -4.05 -20.93 8.63
C ALA A 105 -5.58 -20.82 8.67
N LYS A 106 -6.25 -21.51 9.61
CA LYS A 106 -7.71 -21.65 9.61
C LYS A 106 -8.41 -20.42 10.17
N GLY A 107 -9.26 -19.80 9.34
CA GLY A 107 -10.28 -18.83 9.76
C GLY A 107 -9.73 -17.55 10.41
N ALA A 108 -8.46 -17.23 10.17
CA ALA A 108 -7.80 -16.09 10.78
C ALA A 108 -7.15 -15.20 9.71
N THR A 109 -7.43 -13.91 9.79
CA THR A 109 -6.71 -12.89 9.02
C THR A 109 -5.63 -12.26 9.88
N TYR A 110 -4.41 -12.18 9.34
CA TYR A 110 -3.27 -11.54 9.97
C TYR A 110 -2.82 -10.31 9.18
N LYS A 111 -2.38 -9.28 9.91
CA LYS A 111 -1.60 -8.18 9.37
C LYS A 111 -0.19 -8.29 9.92
N ALA A 112 0.77 -8.43 9.01
CA ALA A 112 2.18 -8.38 9.31
C ALA A 112 2.73 -7.01 8.90
N THR A 113 3.55 -6.40 9.74
CA THR A 113 4.26 -5.15 9.47
C THR A 113 5.73 -5.35 9.80
N LEU A 114 6.61 -4.94 8.89
CA LEU A 114 8.05 -4.95 9.07
C LEU A 114 8.57 -3.52 8.91
N ASP A 115 9.14 -2.99 9.98
CA ASP A 115 9.89 -1.73 9.97
C ASP A 115 11.38 -2.05 10.02
N ILE A 116 12.16 -1.40 9.17
CA ILE A 116 13.62 -1.47 9.14
C ILE A 116 14.18 -0.06 9.25
N THR A 117 15.14 0.14 10.15
CA THR A 117 15.92 1.37 10.25
C THR A 117 17.38 1.07 9.97
N ALA A 118 17.93 1.72 8.95
CA ALA A 118 19.33 1.59 8.55
C ALA A 118 19.82 2.88 7.90
N ASN A 119 21.08 3.28 8.14
CA ASN A 119 21.66 4.52 7.59
C ASN A 119 20.78 5.76 7.78
N ASN A 120 20.16 5.91 8.96
CA ASN A 120 19.22 6.99 9.30
C ASN A 120 17.95 7.05 8.42
N GLN A 121 17.69 6.00 7.62
CA GLN A 121 16.46 5.85 6.86
C GLN A 121 15.60 4.76 7.49
N SER A 122 14.29 5.00 7.53
CA SER A 122 13.30 4.01 7.95
C SER A 122 12.43 3.63 6.76
N ILE A 123 12.26 2.33 6.56
CA ILE A 123 11.37 1.73 5.56
C ILE A 123 10.39 0.81 6.26
N SER A 124 9.13 0.85 5.82
CA SER A 124 8.06 -0.02 6.34
C SER A 124 7.35 -0.72 5.20
N CYS A 125 7.08 -2.01 5.37
CA CYS A 125 6.19 -2.78 4.52
C CYS A 125 5.18 -3.51 5.37
N SER A 126 3.99 -3.69 4.83
CA SER A 126 2.95 -4.48 5.47
C SER A 126 2.33 -5.45 4.49
N LYS A 127 1.93 -6.60 5.01
CA LYS A 127 1.26 -7.65 4.25
C LYS A 127 0.07 -8.15 5.05
N ARG A 128 -1.07 -8.25 4.38
CA ARG A 128 -2.26 -8.89 4.93
C ARG A 128 -2.29 -10.33 4.43
N ILE A 129 -2.50 -11.28 5.33
CA ILE A 129 -2.46 -12.72 5.07
C ILE A 129 -3.73 -13.35 5.60
N GLY A 130 -4.32 -14.24 4.83
CA GLY A 130 -5.65 -14.76 5.10
C GLY A 130 -6.67 -14.03 4.24
N ASP A 131 -7.49 -14.83 3.60
CA ASP A 131 -8.70 -14.52 2.88
C ASP A 131 -9.78 -14.40 3.97
N GLY A 132 -10.20 -13.15 4.24
CA GLY A 132 -11.37 -12.93 5.10
C GLY A 132 -12.53 -13.67 4.46
N ALA A 133 -12.94 -14.78 5.09
CA ALA A 133 -14.07 -15.58 4.66
C ALA A 133 -15.38 -14.87 5.01
#